data_AF-A0AAV4CRB2-F1
#
_entry.id   AF-A0AAV4CRB2-F1
#
_cell.length_a   1.000
_cell.length_b   1.000
_cell.length_c   1.000
_cell.angle_alpha   90.00
_cell.angle_beta   90.00
_cell.angle_gamma   90.00
#
_symmetry.space_group_name_H-M   'P 1'
#
loop_
_entity.id
_entity.type
_entity.pdbx_description
1 polymer ?
#
loop_
_entity_poly.entity_id
_entity_poly.type
_entity_poly.pdbx_seq_one_letter_code
_entity_poly.pdbx_strand_id
1 'polypeptide(L)'
;MKPFARRQLTTQKRVFNYSLSRARRQIECTFGILSNTWRIMKSVDTDVLPAIDIVKAICVLHNFLLAKELNRIQVASDSDKDNWRTTGDTSARFT
;
A
#
# COMPACT_ATOMS: atom_id res chain seq x y z
N MET A 1 16.06 -13.60 -11.73
CA MET A 1 17.44 -13.06 -11.88
C MET A 1 18.31 -13.53 -10.72
N LYS A 2 19.51 -14.05 -11.00
CA LYS A 2 20.39 -14.66 -9.99
C LYS A 2 21.31 -13.59 -9.37
N PRO A 3 21.36 -13.45 -8.02
CA PRO A 3 22.26 -12.49 -7.37
C PRO A 3 23.72 -12.88 -7.58
N PHE A 4 24.63 -11.90 -7.59
CA PHE A 4 26.07 -12.16 -7.62
C PHE A 4 26.53 -12.77 -6.29
N ALA A 5 27.47 -13.72 -6.35
CA ALA A 5 28.04 -14.37 -5.18
C ALA A 5 28.67 -13.35 -4.21
N ARG A 6 28.55 -13.60 -2.90
CA ARG A 6 29.03 -12.68 -1.84
C ARG A 6 30.55 -12.50 -1.76
N ARG A 7 31.34 -13.27 -2.52
CA ARG A 7 32.80 -13.16 -2.58
C ARG A 7 33.24 -12.19 -3.69
N GLN A 8 34.12 -11.26 -3.34
CA GLN A 8 34.77 -10.31 -4.25
C GLN A 8 33.77 -9.48 -5.11
N LEU A 9 32.81 -8.81 -4.47
CA LEU A 9 31.89 -7.92 -5.17
C LEU A 9 32.54 -6.55 -5.44
N THR A 10 32.67 -6.21 -6.72
CA THR A 10 32.87 -4.83 -7.16
C THR A 10 31.66 -3.96 -6.75
N THR A 11 31.88 -2.65 -6.58
CA THR A 11 30.86 -1.69 -6.13
C THR A 11 29.56 -1.80 -6.94
N GLN A 12 29.66 -1.91 -8.27
CA GLN A 12 28.49 -2.07 -9.16
C GLN A 12 27.68 -3.34 -8.87
N LYS A 13 28.34 -4.48 -8.59
CA LYS A 13 27.66 -5.73 -8.25
C LYS A 13 26.97 -5.65 -6.87
N ARG A 14 27.52 -4.88 -5.92
CA ARG A 14 26.87 -4.61 -4.62
C ARG A 14 25.59 -3.79 -4.80
N VAL A 15 25.65 -2.73 -5.61
CA VAL A 15 24.48 -1.89 -5.93
C VAL A 15 23.39 -2.73 -6.59
N PHE A 16 23.75 -3.56 -7.58
CA PHE A 16 22.80 -4.47 -8.21
C PHE A 16 22.16 -5.45 -7.22
N ASN A 17 22.96 -6.12 -6.39
CA ASN A 17 22.43 -7.06 -5.39
C ASN A 17 21.54 -6.37 -4.35
N TYR A 18 21.85 -5.12 -3.99
CA TYR A 18 21.02 -4.32 -3.10
C TYR A 18 19.69 -3.96 -3.76
N SER A 19 19.70 -3.42 -4.99
CA SER A 19 18.48 -3.11 -5.74
C SER A 19 17.60 -4.34 -5.93
N LEU A 20 18.20 -5.48 -6.27
CA LEU A 20 17.47 -6.74 -6.42
C LEU A 20 16.86 -7.22 -5.10
N SER A 21 17.60 -7.13 -3.99
CA SER A 21 17.08 -7.48 -2.66
C SER A 21 15.97 -6.56 -2.22
N ARG A 22 16.10 -5.25 -2.48
CA ARG A 22 15.08 -4.25 -2.18
C ARG A 22 13.80 -4.49 -2.99
N ALA A 23 13.93 -4.79 -4.28
CA ALA A 23 12.78 -5.13 -5.13
C ALA A 23 12.07 -6.40 -4.64
N ARG A 24 12.81 -7.47 -4.31
CA ARG A 24 12.22 -8.70 -3.74
C ARG A 24 11.49 -8.42 -2.44
N ARG A 25 12.11 -7.70 -1.51
CA ARG A 25 11.49 -7.35 -0.24
C ARG A 25 10.20 -6.57 -0.44
N GLN A 26 10.18 -5.61 -1.37
CA GLN A 26 8.97 -4.86 -1.67
C GLN A 26 7.85 -5.77 -2.18
N ILE A 27 8.17 -6.67 -3.11
CA ILE A 27 7.23 -7.64 -3.69
C ILE A 27 6.71 -8.58 -2.60
N GLU A 28 7.59 -9.20 -1.80
CA GLU A 28 7.23 -10.12 -0.71
C GLU A 28 6.34 -9.45 0.34
N CYS A 29 6.67 -8.23 0.77
CA CYS A 29 5.85 -7.48 1.71
C CYS A 29 4.46 -7.17 1.12
N THR A 30 4.39 -6.73 -0.13
CA THR A 30 3.11 -6.45 -0.80
C THR A 30 2.27 -7.72 -0.97
N PHE A 31 2.84 -8.82 -1.45
CA PHE A 31 2.12 -10.10 -1.55
C PHE A 31 1.72 -10.67 -0.18
N GLY A 32 2.51 -10.45 0.86
CA GLY A 32 2.15 -10.80 2.24
C GLY A 32 0.89 -10.08 2.71
N ILE A 33 0.80 -8.76 2.47
CA ILE A 33 -0.41 -7.98 2.77
C ILE A 33 -1.59 -8.49 1.93
N LEU A 34 -1.40 -8.64 0.62
CA LEU A 34 -2.48 -9.06 -0.28
C LEU A 34 -2.98 -10.48 0.05
N SER A 35 -2.10 -11.43 0.35
CA SER A 35 -2.49 -12.79 0.75
C SER A 35 -3.19 -12.85 2.11
N ASN A 36 -2.86 -11.93 3.02
CA ASN A 36 -3.57 -11.83 4.29
C ASN A 36 -4.96 -11.21 4.14
N THR A 37 -5.08 -10.17 3.30
CA THR A 37 -6.35 -9.47 3.06
C THR A 37 -7.30 -10.27 2.17
N TRP A 38 -6.79 -10.94 1.13
CA TRP A 38 -7.59 -11.64 0.13
C TRP A 38 -7.34 -13.14 0.20
N ARG A 39 -8.30 -13.89 0.79
CA ARG A 39 -8.23 -15.36 0.92
C ARG A 39 -7.97 -16.08 -0.42
N ILE A 40 -8.39 -15.50 -1.54
CA ILE A 40 -8.18 -16.05 -2.88
C ILE A 40 -6.70 -16.25 -3.21
N MET A 41 -5.80 -15.41 -2.67
CA MET A 41 -4.35 -15.53 -2.90
C MET A 41 -3.68 -16.66 -2.10
N LYS A 42 -4.35 -17.27 -1.11
CA LYS A 42 -3.76 -18.35 -0.30
C LYS A 42 -3.79 -19.71 -0.99
N SER A 43 -4.65 -19.90 -1.99
CA SER A 43 -4.82 -21.17 -2.72
C SER A 43 -5.16 -20.92 -4.19
N VAL A 44 -4.33 -20.15 -4.89
CA VAL A 44 -4.42 -20.00 -6.35
C VAL A 44 -3.81 -21.26 -6.96
N ASP A 45 -4.63 -22.27 -7.16
CA ASP A 45 -4.29 -23.47 -7.94
C ASP A 45 -4.75 -23.23 -9.39
N THR A 46 -4.22 -22.17 -10.00
CA THR A 46 -4.68 -21.65 -11.29
C THR A 46 -3.47 -21.35 -12.19
N ASP A 47 -3.66 -21.54 -13.50
CA ASP A 47 -2.62 -21.26 -14.49
C ASP A 47 -2.08 -19.82 -14.41
N VAL A 48 -0.85 -19.62 -14.90
CA VAL A 48 -0.13 -18.33 -14.81
C VAL A 48 -0.92 -17.18 -15.46
N LEU A 49 -1.67 -17.45 -16.53
CA LEU A 49 -2.44 -16.44 -17.26
C LEU A 49 -3.59 -15.86 -16.41
N PRO A 50 -4.55 -16.66 -15.88
CA PRO A 50 -5.59 -16.13 -15.00
C PRO A 50 -5.03 -15.55 -13.69
N ALA A 51 -3.90 -16.07 -13.19
CA ALA A 51 -3.26 -15.49 -12.00
C ALA A 51 -2.84 -14.03 -12.21
N ILE A 52 -2.36 -13.65 -13.40
CA ILE A 52 -2.00 -12.27 -13.72
C ILE A 52 -3.22 -11.35 -13.64
N ASP A 53 -4.35 -11.79 -14.18
CA ASP A 53 -5.57 -10.97 -14.22
C ASP A 53 -6.21 -10.86 -12.83
N ILE A 54 -6.15 -11.92 -12.01
CA ILE A 54 -6.54 -11.87 -10.60
C ILE A 54 -5.70 -10.83 -9.84
N VAL A 55 -4.37 -10.82 -10.02
CA VAL A 55 -3.49 -9.84 -9.38
C VAL A 55 -3.84 -8.42 -9.82
N LYS A 56 -4.06 -8.18 -11.12
CA LYS A 56 -4.48 -6.87 -11.62
C LYS A 56 -5.81 -6.42 -11.02
N ALA A 57 -6.80 -7.30 -10.97
CA ALA A 57 -8.10 -7.02 -10.37
C ALA A 57 -7.98 -6.66 -8.89
N ILE A 58 -7.15 -7.40 -8.14
CA ILE A 58 -6.86 -7.11 -6.73
C ILE A 58 -6.19 -5.74 -6.57
N CYS A 59 -5.23 -5.37 -7.43
CA CYS A 59 -4.60 -4.06 -7.40
C CYS A 59 -5.61 -2.93 -7.64
N VAL A 60 -6.47 -3.06 -8.65
CA VAL A 60 -7.52 -2.07 -8.94
C VAL A 60 -8.48 -1.94 -7.77
N LEU A 61 -8.94 -3.07 -7.22
CA LEU A 61 -9.87 -3.09 -6.09
C LEU A 61 -9.25 -2.49 -4.83
N HIS A 62 -7.99 -2.80 -4.55
CA HIS A 62 -7.27 -2.24 -3.42
C HIS A 62 -7.14 -0.71 -3.54
N ASN A 63 -6.77 -0.20 -4.72
CA ASN A 63 -6.70 1.24 -4.97
C ASN A 63 -8.07 1.92 -4.82
N PHE A 64 -9.14 1.27 -5.29
CA PHE A 64 -10.50 1.78 -5.13
C PHE A 64 -10.93 1.88 -3.65
N LEU A 65 -10.65 0.84 -2.85
CA LEU A 65 -10.96 0.84 -1.43
C LEU A 65 -10.14 1.90 -0.68
N LEU A 66 -8.86 2.07 -1.03
CA LEU A 66 -8.04 3.14 -0.46
C LEU A 66 -8.58 4.52 -0.82
N ALA A 67 -8.99 4.77 -2.07
CA ALA A 67 -9.57 6.05 -2.47
C ALA A 67 -10.86 6.35 -1.68
N LYS A 68 -11.72 5.34 -1.47
CA LYS A 68 -12.93 5.49 -0.67
C LYS A 68 -12.61 5.81 0.80
N GLU A 69 -11.63 5.13 1.38
CA GLU A 69 -11.25 5.36 2.78
C GLU A 69 -10.56 6.72 2.97
N LEU A 70 -9.70 7.13 2.05
CA LEU A 70 -9.07 8.47 2.06
C LEU A 70 -10.13 9.57 1.96
N ASN A 71 -11.13 9.40 1.11
CA ASN A 71 -12.26 10.35 1.03
C ASN A 71 -13.04 10.42 2.35
N ARG A 72 -13.25 9.29 3.05
CA ARG A 72 -13.92 9.29 4.37
C ARG A 72 -13.09 10.02 5.42
N ILE A 73 -11.77 9.84 5.42
CA ILE A 73 -10.84 10.52 6.33
C ILE A 73 -10.80 12.03 6.04
N GLN A 74 -10.80 12.42 4.76
CA GLN A 74 -10.84 13.83 4.37
C GLN A 74 -12.15 14.50 4.81
N VAL A 75 -13.30 13.86 4.56
CA VAL A 75 -14.60 14.35 5.02
C VAL A 75 -14.65 14.47 6.55
N ALA A 76 -14.11 13.50 7.28
CA ALA A 76 -14.01 13.57 8.74
C ALA A 76 -13.09 14.73 9.21
N SER A 77 -11.93 14.89 8.57
CA SER A 77 -11.01 15.99 8.88
C SER A 77 -11.59 17.37 8.57
N ASP A 78 -12.44 17.49 7.55
CA ASP A 78 -13.07 18.76 7.21
C ASP A 78 -14.26 19.04 8.14
N SER A 79 -15.02 18.01 8.58
CA SER A 79 -16.05 18.19 9.61
C SER A 79 -15.49 18.66 10.96
N ASP A 80 -14.30 18.20 11.35
CA ASP A 80 -13.64 18.67 12.58
C ASP A 80 -13.15 20.12 12.45
N LYS A 81 -12.78 20.56 11.24
CA LYS A 81 -12.40 21.96 10.97
C LYS A 81 -13.59 22.92 10.99
N ASP A 82 -14.79 22.45 10.70
CA ASP A 82 -15.99 23.30 10.75
C ASP A 82 -16.57 23.36 12.18
N ASN A 83 -16.31 22.33 13.00
CA ASN A 83 -16.73 22.31 14.40
C ASN A 83 -15.96 23.33 15.27
N TRP A 84 -14.63 23.49 15.10
CA TRP A 84 -13.85 24.49 15.89
C TRP A 84 -14.27 25.94 15.57
N ARG A 85 -14.63 26.22 14.31
CA ARG A 85 -15.11 27.56 13.89
C ARG A 85 -16.45 27.91 14.51
N THR A 86 -17.30 26.92 14.75
CA THR A 86 -18.66 27.13 15.24
C THR A 86 -18.73 27.15 16.78
N THR A 87 -17.82 26.45 17.47
CA THR A 87 -17.75 26.43 18.95
C THR A 87 -16.89 27.54 19.55
N GLY A 88 -16.02 28.18 18.76
CA GLY A 88 -15.17 29.30 19.21
C GLY A 88 -15.85 30.68 19.27
N ASP A 89 -17.03 30.86 18.67
CA ASP A 89 -17.70 32.18 18.57
C ASP A 89 -18.87 32.36 19.58
N THR A 90 -19.24 31.33 20.33
CA THR A 90 -20.34 31.42 21.32
C THR A 90 -19.91 32.02 22.66
N SER A 91 -18.61 32.23 22.91
CA SER A 91 -18.11 32.80 24.17
C SER A 91 -18.01 34.34 24.19
N ALA A 92 -18.38 35.03 23.11
CA ALA A 92 -18.25 36.50 22.99
C ALA A 92 -19.57 37.28 23.05
N ARG A 93 -20.71 36.66 23.39
CA ARG A 93 -22.05 37.30 23.38
C ARG A 93 -22.79 37.42 24.71
N PHE A 94 -22.10 37.29 25.84
CA PHE A 94 -22.68 37.67 27.13
C PHE A 94 -21.66 38.49 27.94
N THR A 95 -21.54 39.76 27.53
CA THR A 95 -21.45 40.86 28.50
C THR A 95 -22.78 41.05 29.20
#